data_AF-A0A1Q9NJ98-F1
#
_entry.id   AF-A0A1Q9NJ98-F1
#
_cell.length_a   1.000
_cell.length_b   1.000
_cell.length_c   1.000
_cell.angle_alpha   90.00
_cell.angle_beta   90.00
_cell.angle_gamma   90.00
#
_symmetry.space_group_name_H-M   'P 1'
#
loop_
_entity.id
_entity.type
_entity.pdbx_description
1 polymer ?
#
loop_
_entity_poly.entity_id
_entity_poly.type
_entity_poly.pdbx_seq_one_letter_code
_entity_poly.pdbx_strand_id
1 'polypeptide(L)'
;MKQNEQINLNYVYLGVLFTLVQLFDGLYSITLTSEYSLFGGDIAYSALIFATIYLISSQPEPKVVRNLIYIFIINALLLFLIFGLINGIQDSEHVVNYLDNSELLLEFTFKSLLFSLFLFSSEILVILFFIKKITLKYQAQLPVTIALGLGYVVILILDGILYPIGTNFLFPGSNLSIANGMIAKFIFGFGFGTILVGLLIVRPHNLSDFIANKTPIIHYLFPPRRAALERQLAQAEEKIDKLEEIVPICAKCNKIRDDEEYWNQLERVRQSFISGDQELSYSNKYCLECSETMTN
;
A
#
# COMPACT_ATOMS: atom_id res chain seq x y z
N MET A 1 20.05 -3.01 9.83
CA MET A 1 18.98 -4.02 9.60
C MET A 1 18.88 -4.28 8.12
N LYS A 2 18.77 -5.55 7.72
CA LYS A 2 18.43 -5.90 6.33
C LYS A 2 17.00 -5.40 6.04
N GLN A 3 16.70 -4.96 4.82
CA GLN A 3 15.39 -4.41 4.43
C GLN A 3 14.20 -5.29 4.85
N ASN A 4 14.36 -6.61 4.78
CA ASN A 4 13.35 -7.58 5.21
C ASN A 4 13.04 -7.55 6.73
N GLU A 5 14.05 -7.28 7.58
CA GLU A 5 13.86 -7.19 9.04
C GLU A 5 13.03 -5.96 9.40
N GLN A 6 13.23 -4.84 8.70
CA GLN A 6 12.45 -3.61 8.90
C GLN A 6 10.99 -3.80 8.51
N ILE A 7 10.75 -4.46 7.37
CA ILE A 7 9.40 -4.77 6.91
C ILE A 7 8.67 -5.68 7.91
N ASN A 8 9.35 -6.71 8.44
CA ASN A 8 8.75 -7.60 9.45
C ASN A 8 8.42 -6.88 10.75
N LEU A 9 9.31 -5.97 11.22
CA LEU A 9 9.03 -5.17 12.40
C LEU A 9 7.81 -4.26 12.20
N ASN A 10 7.65 -3.66 11.02
CA ASN A 10 6.49 -2.84 10.69
C ASN A 10 5.19 -3.66 10.71
N TYR A 11 5.22 -4.91 10.24
CA TYR A 11 4.06 -5.81 10.32
C TYR A 11 3.66 -6.14 11.76
N VAL A 12 4.64 -6.43 12.62
CA VAL A 12 4.38 -6.68 14.04
C VAL A 12 3.77 -5.44 14.69
N TYR A 13 4.35 -4.26 14.43
CA TYR A 13 3.84 -2.99 14.93
C TYR A 13 2.39 -2.73 14.50
N LEU A 14 2.07 -2.93 13.22
CA LEU A 14 0.70 -2.77 12.70
C LEU A 14 -0.28 -3.79 13.29
N GLY A 15 0.15 -5.03 13.50
CA GLY A 15 -0.67 -6.05 14.16
C GLY A 15 -0.96 -5.72 15.63
N VAL A 16 0.03 -5.20 16.35
CA VAL A 16 -0.15 -4.75 17.74
C VAL A 16 -1.10 -3.55 17.80
N LEU A 17 -0.88 -2.53 16.97
CA LEU A 17 -1.79 -1.38 16.91
C LEU A 17 -3.23 -1.80 16.61
N PHE A 18 -3.43 -2.67 15.62
CA PHE A 18 -4.76 -3.18 15.29
C PHE A 18 -5.42 -3.86 16.49
N THR A 19 -4.67 -4.69 17.22
CA THR A 19 -5.19 -5.36 18.41
C THR A 19 -5.56 -4.36 19.52
N LEU A 20 -4.73 -3.33 19.73
CA LEU A 20 -4.99 -2.27 20.71
C LEU A 20 -6.21 -1.42 20.36
N VAL A 21 -6.43 -1.12 19.06
CA VAL A 21 -7.65 -0.43 18.60
C VAL A 21 -8.88 -1.21 19.05
N GLN A 22 -8.93 -2.50 18.71
CA GLN A 22 -10.09 -3.33 19.01
C GLN A 22 -10.31 -3.50 20.52
N LEU A 23 -9.23 -3.56 21.29
CA LEU A 23 -9.31 -3.66 22.75
C LEU A 23 -9.84 -2.36 23.36
N PHE A 24 -9.33 -1.20 22.93
CA PHE A 24 -9.64 0.06 23.60
C PHE A 24 -10.95 0.71 23.16
N ASP A 25 -11.41 0.48 21.93
CA ASP A 25 -12.67 1.04 21.44
C ASP A 25 -13.90 0.52 22.19
N GLY A 26 -13.85 -0.70 22.73
CA GLY A 26 -14.93 -1.30 23.51
C GLY A 26 -14.85 -1.08 25.03
N LEU A 27 -13.69 -0.67 25.56
CA LEU A 27 -13.42 -0.73 27.00
C LEU A 27 -13.57 0.61 27.73
N TYR A 28 -13.16 1.73 27.12
CA TYR A 28 -13.22 3.01 27.80
C TYR A 28 -13.26 4.21 26.84
N SER A 29 -13.83 5.30 27.32
CA SER A 29 -13.76 6.61 26.69
C SER A 29 -13.09 7.62 27.62
N ILE A 30 -12.22 8.47 27.09
CA ILE A 30 -11.56 9.56 27.84
C ILE A 30 -12.35 10.84 27.62
N THR A 31 -12.87 11.45 28.69
CA THR A 31 -13.51 12.77 28.61
C THR A 31 -12.44 13.88 28.54
N LEU A 32 -12.42 14.70 27.49
CA LEU A 32 -11.56 15.90 27.47
C LEU A 32 -12.24 17.08 28.18
N THR A 33 -13.55 17.19 28.02
CA THR A 33 -14.39 18.26 28.55
C THR A 33 -15.77 17.69 28.88
N SER A 34 -16.62 18.48 29.54
CA SER A 34 -17.97 18.04 29.98
C SER A 34 -18.88 17.57 28.85
N GLU A 35 -18.57 17.87 27.59
CA GLU A 35 -19.39 17.52 26.42
C GLU A 35 -18.71 16.54 25.44
N TYR A 36 -17.39 16.34 25.54
CA TYR A 36 -16.63 15.57 24.54
C TYR A 36 -15.85 14.41 25.17
N SER A 37 -16.14 13.20 24.69
CA SER A 37 -15.44 11.96 25.05
C SER A 37 -14.74 11.36 23.83
N LEU A 38 -13.45 11.07 23.93
CA LEU A 38 -12.68 10.29 22.97
C LEU A 38 -12.87 8.80 23.23
N PHE A 39 -12.94 7.99 22.18
CA PHE A 39 -12.82 6.53 22.36
C PHE A 39 -11.36 6.17 22.60
N GLY A 40 -11.12 5.17 23.44
CA GLY A 40 -9.76 4.75 23.79
C GLY A 40 -8.94 4.30 22.57
N GLY A 41 -9.58 3.73 21.55
CA GLY A 41 -8.91 3.26 20.33
C GLY A 41 -8.69 4.34 19.27
N ASP A 42 -9.25 5.55 19.40
CA ASP A 42 -9.11 6.62 18.38
C ASP A 42 -7.65 7.01 18.09
N ILE A 43 -6.81 7.04 19.14
CA ILE A 43 -5.37 7.32 19.02
C ILE A 43 -4.67 6.18 18.28
N ALA A 44 -4.93 4.94 18.71
CA ALA A 44 -4.30 3.76 18.12
C ALA A 44 -4.72 3.59 16.65
N TYR A 45 -5.97 3.92 16.33
CA TYR A 45 -6.52 3.82 14.99
C TYR A 45 -5.91 4.89 14.07
N SER A 46 -5.77 6.12 14.57
CA SER A 46 -5.07 7.18 13.82
C SER A 46 -3.63 6.77 13.52
N ALA A 47 -2.91 6.23 14.52
CA ALA A 47 -1.56 5.71 14.34
C ALA A 47 -1.50 4.53 13.34
N LEU A 48 -2.52 3.66 13.34
CA LEU A 48 -2.62 2.51 12.45
C LEU A 48 -2.78 2.92 10.98
N ILE A 49 -3.70 3.85 10.69
CA ILE A 49 -3.91 4.37 9.33
C ILE A 49 -2.68 5.15 8.87
N PHE A 50 -2.09 5.96 9.76
CA PHE A 50 -0.82 6.67 9.49
C PHE A 50 0.28 5.70 9.06
N ALA A 51 0.52 4.65 9.85
CA ALA A 51 1.57 3.67 9.59
C ALA A 51 1.27 2.85 8.33
N THR A 52 -0.01 2.59 8.05
CA THR A 52 -0.46 1.92 6.82
C THR A 52 -0.15 2.76 5.57
N ILE A 53 -0.55 4.03 5.54
CA ILE A 53 -0.25 4.92 4.41
C ILE A 53 1.26 5.10 4.25
N TYR A 54 1.99 5.29 5.35
CA TYR A 54 3.44 5.41 5.31
C TYR A 54 4.12 4.15 4.75
N LEU A 55 3.71 2.97 5.20
CA LEU A 55 4.26 1.69 4.72
C LEU A 55 3.97 1.49 3.23
N ILE A 56 2.73 1.71 2.79
CA ILE A 56 2.32 1.56 1.39
C ILE A 56 3.09 2.54 0.50
N SER A 57 3.18 3.80 0.91
CA SER A 57 3.86 4.85 0.12
C SER A 57 5.38 4.76 0.13
N SER A 58 5.97 4.13 1.16
CA SER A 58 7.42 3.94 1.28
C SER A 58 7.93 2.63 0.67
N GLN A 59 7.04 1.67 0.39
CA GLN A 59 7.41 0.36 -0.13
C GLN A 59 6.73 0.15 -1.50
N PRO A 60 7.46 0.29 -2.62
CA PRO A 60 6.90 0.14 -3.96
C PRO A 60 6.42 -1.28 -4.29
N GLU A 61 6.82 -2.27 -3.49
CA GLU A 61 6.56 -3.68 -3.74
C GLU A 61 5.09 -4.09 -3.49
N PRO A 62 4.37 -4.62 -4.50
CA PRO A 62 2.99 -5.09 -4.32
C PRO A 62 2.86 -6.22 -3.28
N LYS A 63 3.94 -6.98 -3.06
CA LYS A 63 3.99 -8.05 -2.06
C LYS A 63 3.81 -7.51 -0.63
N VAL A 64 4.35 -6.33 -0.33
CA VAL A 64 4.29 -5.74 1.01
C VAL A 64 2.86 -5.38 1.38
N VAL A 65 2.15 -4.73 0.46
CA VAL A 65 0.74 -4.38 0.63
C VAL A 65 -0.15 -5.60 0.75
N ARG A 66 0.09 -6.63 -0.07
CA ARG A 66 -0.70 -7.87 0.01
C ARG A 66 -0.49 -8.59 1.34
N ASN A 67 0.74 -8.65 1.83
CA ASN A 67 1.04 -9.21 3.15
C ASN A 67 0.37 -8.41 4.26
N LEU A 68 0.34 -7.08 4.16
CA LEU A 68 -0.39 -6.22 5.08
C LEU A 68 -1.88 -6.60 5.16
N ILE A 69 -2.54 -6.73 4.00
CA ILE A 69 -3.94 -7.17 3.92
C ILE A 69 -4.11 -8.56 4.57
N TYR A 70 -3.21 -9.51 4.28
CA TYR A 70 -3.28 -10.85 4.88
C TYR A 70 -3.12 -10.84 6.39
N ILE A 71 -2.22 -10.01 6.95
CA ILE A 71 -2.04 -9.90 8.40
C ILE A 71 -3.34 -9.44 9.06
N PHE A 72 -4.03 -8.45 8.47
CA PHE A 72 -5.31 -7.99 9.01
C PHE A 72 -6.41 -9.04 8.90
N ILE A 73 -6.50 -9.78 7.79
CA ILE A 73 -7.44 -10.90 7.64
C ILE A 73 -7.12 -12.03 8.64
N ILE A 74 -5.85 -12.33 8.89
CA ILE A 74 -5.46 -13.35 9.87
C ILE A 74 -5.80 -12.90 11.29
N ASN A 75 -5.45 -11.68 11.67
CA ASN A 75 -5.78 -11.12 12.98
C ASN A 75 -7.30 -11.08 13.21
N ALA A 76 -8.05 -10.72 12.18
CA ALA A 76 -9.50 -10.78 12.17
C ALA A 76 -10.06 -12.17 12.47
N LEU A 77 -9.62 -13.17 11.71
CA LEU A 77 -10.04 -14.55 11.89
C LEU A 77 -9.68 -15.07 13.28
N LEU A 78 -8.49 -14.70 13.79
CA LEU A 78 -8.05 -15.05 15.12
C LEU A 78 -8.96 -14.43 16.19
N LEU A 79 -9.26 -13.14 16.09
CA LEU A 79 -10.15 -12.47 17.05
C LEU A 79 -11.56 -13.05 16.99
N PHE A 80 -12.10 -13.29 15.79
CA PHE A 80 -13.39 -13.94 15.60
C PHE A 80 -13.45 -15.32 16.29
N LEU A 81 -12.40 -16.13 16.12
CA LEU A 81 -12.30 -17.44 16.75
C LEU A 81 -12.23 -17.33 18.28
N ILE A 82 -11.41 -16.41 18.80
CA ILE A 82 -11.27 -16.19 20.25
C ILE A 82 -12.61 -15.77 20.86
N PHE A 83 -13.28 -14.77 20.27
CA PHE A 83 -14.59 -14.32 20.77
C PHE A 83 -15.65 -15.41 20.64
N GLY A 84 -15.64 -16.19 19.57
CA GLY A 84 -16.53 -17.34 19.40
C GLY A 84 -16.32 -18.41 20.48
N LEU A 85 -15.07 -18.70 20.84
CA LEU A 85 -14.75 -19.61 21.95
C LEU A 85 -15.19 -19.06 23.30
N ILE A 86 -14.94 -17.77 23.57
CA ILE A 86 -15.36 -17.13 24.83
C ILE A 86 -16.88 -17.21 24.98
N ASN A 87 -17.62 -16.87 23.91
CA ASN A 87 -19.08 -16.92 23.91
C ASN A 87 -19.60 -18.35 24.14
N GLY A 88 -18.98 -19.36 23.50
CA GLY A 88 -19.36 -20.77 23.69
C GLY A 88 -18.97 -21.35 25.06
N ILE A 89 -17.93 -20.82 25.71
CA ILE A 89 -17.55 -21.20 27.08
C ILE A 89 -18.52 -20.59 28.09
N GLN A 90 -18.97 -19.35 27.86
CA GLN A 90 -19.87 -18.63 28.77
C GLN A 90 -21.20 -19.36 29.01
N ASP A 91 -21.70 -20.10 28.02
CA ASP A 91 -22.91 -20.93 28.13
C ASP A 91 -22.73 -22.19 28.99
N SER A 92 -21.50 -22.50 29.43
CA SER A 92 -21.23 -23.70 30.24
C SER A 92 -21.46 -23.47 31.73
N GLU A 93 -22.06 -24.46 32.40
CA GLU A 93 -22.43 -24.46 33.83
C GLU A 93 -21.23 -24.25 34.80
N HIS A 94 -20.00 -24.24 34.28
CA HIS A 94 -18.76 -24.13 35.06
C HIS A 94 -18.10 -22.74 34.99
N VAL A 95 -18.69 -21.76 34.29
CA VAL A 95 -18.14 -20.41 34.21
C VAL A 95 -18.65 -19.55 35.36
N VAL A 96 -17.72 -19.07 36.17
CA VAL A 96 -18.00 -18.05 37.19
C VAL A 96 -17.93 -16.69 36.52
N ASN A 97 -19.10 -16.09 36.25
CA ASN A 97 -19.18 -14.71 35.79
C ASN A 97 -18.90 -13.77 36.97
N TYR A 98 -17.73 -13.13 36.97
CA TYR A 98 -17.35 -12.15 37.99
C TYR A 98 -18.02 -10.77 37.80
N LEU A 99 -18.71 -10.55 36.66
CA LEU A 99 -19.35 -9.29 36.28
C LEU A 99 -20.78 -9.54 35.76
N ASP A 100 -21.76 -8.86 36.36
CA ASP A 100 -23.22 -9.04 36.10
C ASP A 100 -23.67 -8.71 34.67
N ASN A 101 -22.94 -7.88 33.92
CA ASN A 101 -23.30 -7.44 32.55
C ASN A 101 -22.46 -8.10 31.46
N SER A 102 -21.82 -9.24 31.73
CA SER A 102 -20.85 -9.88 30.84
C SER A 102 -21.42 -10.27 29.47
N GLU A 103 -22.67 -10.75 29.39
CA GLU A 103 -23.30 -11.17 28.12
C GLU A 103 -23.53 -10.01 27.14
N LEU A 104 -24.17 -8.93 27.61
CA LEU A 104 -24.45 -7.74 26.78
C LEU A 104 -23.15 -7.05 26.32
N LEU A 105 -22.15 -7.01 27.20
CA LEU A 105 -20.85 -6.40 26.90
C LEU A 105 -20.07 -7.24 25.88
N LEU A 106 -20.15 -8.58 25.99
CA LEU A 106 -19.49 -9.49 25.06
C LEU A 106 -20.15 -9.44 23.68
N GLU A 107 -21.48 -9.45 23.63
CA GLU A 107 -22.22 -9.34 22.36
C GLU A 107 -21.87 -8.01 21.68
N PHE A 108 -21.97 -6.89 22.41
CA PHE A 108 -21.60 -5.55 21.93
C PHE A 108 -20.19 -5.53 21.33
N THR A 109 -19.22 -6.03 22.10
CA THR A 109 -17.82 -6.10 21.69
C THR A 109 -17.66 -6.94 20.41
N PHE A 110 -18.35 -8.08 20.31
CA PHE A 110 -18.25 -8.97 19.17
C PHE A 110 -18.79 -8.36 17.86
N LYS A 111 -20.02 -7.79 17.83
CA LYS A 111 -20.48 -7.19 16.55
C LYS A 111 -19.81 -5.85 16.27
N SER A 112 -19.39 -5.09 17.29
CA SER A 112 -18.57 -3.89 17.08
C SER A 112 -17.25 -4.26 16.40
N LEU A 113 -16.55 -5.29 16.90
CA LEU A 113 -15.32 -5.82 16.31
C LEU A 113 -15.50 -6.23 14.84
N LEU A 114 -16.56 -6.99 14.54
CA LEU A 114 -16.86 -7.42 13.16
C LEU A 114 -17.07 -6.23 12.24
N PHE A 115 -17.77 -5.20 12.71
CA PHE A 115 -18.01 -3.98 11.95
C PHE A 115 -16.73 -3.18 11.73
N SER A 116 -15.94 -2.94 12.78
CA SER A 116 -14.64 -2.25 12.70
C SER A 116 -13.71 -2.92 11.70
N LEU A 117 -13.68 -4.26 11.67
CA LEU A 117 -12.87 -5.00 10.72
C LEU A 117 -13.31 -4.80 9.27
N PHE A 118 -14.62 -4.88 9.03
CA PHE A 118 -15.20 -4.66 7.70
C PHE A 118 -14.86 -3.25 7.21
N LEU A 119 -15.05 -2.26 8.07
CA LEU A 119 -14.77 -0.86 7.81
C LEU A 119 -13.27 -0.68 7.48
N PHE A 120 -12.37 -1.14 8.35
CA PHE A 120 -10.93 -1.05 8.14
C PHE A 120 -10.43 -1.74 6.86
N SER A 121 -10.99 -2.91 6.53
CA SER A 121 -10.66 -3.62 5.29
C SER A 121 -11.07 -2.81 4.05
N SER A 122 -12.24 -2.17 4.09
CA SER A 122 -12.71 -1.29 3.02
C SER A 122 -11.84 -0.04 2.88
N GLU A 123 -11.33 0.50 3.99
CA GLU A 123 -10.47 1.69 4.01
C GLU A 123 -9.11 1.43 3.40
N ILE A 124 -8.49 0.28 3.65
CA ILE A 124 -7.23 -0.08 2.99
C ILE A 124 -7.39 -0.07 1.48
N LEU A 125 -8.53 -0.56 0.96
CA LEU A 125 -8.81 -0.53 -0.48
C LEU A 125 -8.97 0.90 -1.00
N VAL A 126 -9.69 1.75 -0.26
CA VAL A 126 -9.86 3.17 -0.58
C VAL A 126 -8.51 3.89 -0.57
N ILE A 127 -7.67 3.65 0.44
CA ILE A 127 -6.31 4.18 0.56
C ILE A 127 -5.48 3.78 -0.64
N LEU A 128 -5.45 2.49 -0.99
CA LEU A 128 -4.68 2.00 -2.13
C LEU A 128 -5.15 2.60 -3.46
N PHE A 129 -6.46 2.68 -3.65
CA PHE A 129 -7.06 3.32 -4.82
C PHE A 129 -6.70 4.80 -4.90
N PHE A 130 -6.83 5.52 -3.80
CA PHE A 130 -6.54 6.94 -3.68
C PHE A 130 -5.06 7.24 -3.97
N ILE A 131 -4.14 6.53 -3.31
CA ILE A 131 -2.69 6.64 -3.52
C ILE A 131 -2.37 6.43 -5.01
N LYS A 132 -2.85 5.33 -5.61
CA LYS A 132 -2.54 5.03 -7.02
C LYS A 132 -3.13 6.06 -7.98
N LYS A 133 -4.36 6.51 -7.75
CA LYS A 133 -4.98 7.55 -8.58
C LYS A 133 -4.19 8.86 -8.52
N ILE A 134 -3.66 9.22 -7.34
CA ILE A 134 -2.82 10.41 -7.16
C ILE A 134 -1.48 10.26 -7.85
N THR A 135 -0.79 9.12 -7.69
CA THR A 135 0.52 8.92 -8.32
C THR A 135 0.43 8.80 -9.84
N LEU A 136 -0.73 8.42 -10.39
CA LEU A 136 -1.01 8.48 -11.83
C LEU A 136 -1.26 9.91 -12.32
N LYS A 137 -1.89 10.77 -11.50
CA LYS A 137 -2.21 12.15 -11.85
C LYS A 137 -1.03 13.11 -11.68
N TYR A 138 -0.22 12.91 -10.64
CA TYR A 138 0.90 13.78 -10.29
C TYR A 138 2.19 12.97 -10.22
N GLN A 139 3.20 13.37 -10.99
CA GLN A 139 4.54 12.77 -10.96
C GLN A 139 5.52 13.53 -10.05
N ALA A 140 5.20 14.77 -9.68
CA ALA A 140 5.99 15.53 -8.73
C ALA A 140 5.71 15.08 -7.30
N GLN A 141 6.74 15.02 -6.46
CA GLN A 141 6.63 14.50 -5.10
C GLN A 141 5.76 15.38 -4.18
N LEU A 142 5.95 16.71 -4.21
CA LEU A 142 5.25 17.64 -3.32
C LEU A 142 3.70 17.54 -3.39
N PRO A 143 3.06 17.59 -4.58
CA PRO A 143 1.60 17.46 -4.65
C PRO A 143 1.10 16.09 -4.21
N VAL A 144 1.88 15.02 -4.44
CA VAL A 144 1.54 13.68 -3.93
C VAL A 144 1.57 13.69 -2.41
N THR A 145 2.63 14.19 -1.78
CA THR A 145 2.73 14.26 -0.31
C THR A 145 1.58 15.05 0.33
N ILE A 146 1.26 16.23 -0.21
CA ILE A 146 0.15 17.05 0.30
C ILE A 146 -1.19 16.30 0.13
N ALA A 147 -1.41 15.68 -1.02
CA ALA A 147 -2.62 14.92 -1.27
C ALA A 147 -2.75 13.69 -0.34
N LEU A 148 -1.64 13.01 -0.02
CA LEU A 148 -1.63 11.92 0.95
C LEU A 148 -1.96 12.40 2.37
N GLY A 149 -1.40 13.52 2.80
CA GLY A 149 -1.73 14.13 4.09
C GLY A 149 -3.20 14.54 4.20
N LEU A 150 -3.74 15.18 3.17
CA LEU A 150 -5.17 15.55 3.12
C LEU A 150 -6.08 14.32 3.06
N GLY A 151 -5.72 13.34 2.24
CA GLY A 151 -6.46 12.08 2.13
C GLY A 151 -6.51 11.32 3.45
N TYR A 152 -5.40 11.29 4.19
CA TYR A 152 -5.34 10.72 5.53
C TYR A 152 -6.38 11.36 6.48
N VAL A 153 -6.43 12.69 6.55
CA VAL A 153 -7.40 13.40 7.40
C VAL A 153 -8.83 13.09 6.98
N VAL A 154 -9.11 13.07 5.67
CA VAL A 154 -10.43 12.76 5.13
C VAL A 154 -10.88 11.34 5.49
N ILE A 155 -9.98 10.36 5.38
CA ILE A 155 -10.27 8.96 5.74
C ILE A 155 -10.61 8.86 7.22
N LEU A 156 -9.85 9.51 8.11
CA LEU A 156 -10.14 9.48 9.54
C LEU A 156 -11.48 10.15 9.88
N ILE A 157 -11.80 11.29 9.28
CA ILE A 157 -13.10 11.95 9.51
C ILE A 157 -14.23 11.05 9.03
N LEU A 158 -14.06 10.36 7.90
CA LEU A 158 -15.03 9.41 7.38
C LEU A 158 -15.24 8.25 8.36
N ASP A 159 -14.18 7.66 8.91
CA ASP A 159 -14.26 6.63 9.96
C ASP A 159 -15.01 7.14 11.21
N GLY A 160 -14.71 8.36 11.66
CA GLY A 160 -15.38 9.01 12.79
C GLY A 160 -16.89 9.21 12.60
N ILE A 161 -17.39 9.08 11.37
CA ILE A 161 -18.81 9.07 11.03
C ILE A 161 -19.33 7.64 10.85
N LEU A 162 -18.64 6.83 10.04
CA LEU A 162 -19.08 5.49 9.67
C LEU A 162 -19.08 4.53 10.86
N TYR A 163 -18.06 4.60 11.72
CA TYR A 163 -17.94 3.71 12.88
C TYR A 163 -19.14 3.88 13.85
N PRO A 164 -19.42 5.07 14.42
CA PRO A 164 -20.58 5.25 15.31
C PRO A 164 -21.93 4.96 14.66
N ILE A 165 -22.09 5.23 13.36
CA ILE A 165 -23.34 4.93 12.64
C ILE A 165 -23.58 3.43 12.56
N GLY A 166 -22.57 2.66 12.15
CA GLY A 166 -22.75 1.22 11.98
C GLY A 166 -22.83 0.46 13.31
N THR A 167 -22.09 0.88 14.33
CA THR A 167 -22.22 0.28 15.67
C THR A 167 -23.59 0.57 16.29
N ASN A 168 -24.10 1.80 16.22
CA ASN A 168 -25.44 2.13 16.70
C ASN A 168 -26.55 1.40 15.91
N PHE A 169 -26.32 1.12 14.62
CA PHE A 169 -27.22 0.30 13.81
C PHE A 169 -27.22 -1.17 14.24
N LEU A 170 -26.05 -1.74 14.50
CA LEU A 170 -25.90 -3.13 14.95
C LEU A 170 -26.30 -3.33 16.42
N PHE A 171 -26.17 -2.28 17.22
CA PHE A 171 -26.54 -2.21 18.64
C PHE A 171 -27.26 -0.91 18.96
N PRO A 172 -28.59 -0.90 18.87
CA PRO A 172 -29.39 0.30 19.15
C PRO A 172 -29.19 0.90 20.55
N GLY A 173 -28.59 0.17 21.49
CA GLY A 173 -28.28 0.63 22.84
C GLY A 173 -26.95 1.39 23.02
N SER A 174 -26.07 1.44 22.01
CA SER A 174 -24.70 1.93 22.21
C SER A 174 -24.56 3.46 22.33
N ASN A 175 -25.56 4.26 21.96
CA ASN A 175 -25.60 5.73 22.11
C ASN A 175 -24.28 6.44 21.74
N LEU A 176 -23.55 5.93 20.74
CA LEU A 176 -22.25 6.45 20.35
C LEU A 176 -22.44 7.77 19.60
N SER A 177 -21.77 8.83 20.07
CA SER A 177 -21.87 10.17 19.48
C SER A 177 -21.01 10.29 18.23
N ILE A 178 -21.65 10.60 17.10
CA ILE A 178 -20.97 10.92 15.83
C ILE A 178 -20.09 12.18 15.98
N ALA A 179 -20.57 13.19 16.72
CA ALA A 179 -19.82 14.41 16.93
C ALA A 179 -18.49 14.15 17.65
N ASN A 180 -18.51 13.25 18.65
CA ASN A 180 -17.31 12.87 19.39
C ASN A 180 -16.31 12.13 18.49
N GLY A 181 -16.80 11.18 17.68
CA GLY A 181 -15.98 10.49 16.68
C GLY A 181 -15.34 11.46 15.69
N MET A 182 -16.11 12.37 15.10
CA MET A 182 -15.59 13.36 14.14
C MET A 182 -14.51 14.27 14.76
N ILE A 183 -14.75 14.80 15.96
CA ILE A 183 -13.82 15.73 16.63
C ILE A 183 -12.51 15.00 16.99
N ALA A 184 -12.60 13.78 17.53
CA ALA A 184 -11.45 12.95 17.84
C ALA A 184 -10.54 12.79 16.62
N LYS A 185 -11.14 12.36 15.50
CA LYS A 185 -10.44 12.06 14.26
C LYS A 185 -9.91 13.33 13.57
N PHE A 186 -10.57 14.47 13.75
CA PHE A 186 -10.05 15.75 13.28
C PHE A 186 -8.76 16.15 14.03
N ILE A 187 -8.77 16.07 15.36
CA ILE A 187 -7.62 16.43 16.21
C ILE A 187 -6.43 15.52 15.90
N PHE A 188 -6.63 14.20 15.97
CA PHE A 188 -5.55 13.24 15.70
C PHE A 188 -5.16 13.19 14.23
N GLY A 189 -6.11 13.44 13.33
CA GLY A 189 -5.85 13.55 11.89
C GLY A 189 -4.90 14.70 11.58
N PHE A 190 -5.09 15.86 12.17
CA PHE A 190 -4.15 16.97 11.98
C PHE A 190 -2.77 16.65 12.60
N GLY A 191 -2.75 16.12 13.83
CA GLY A 191 -1.51 15.74 14.51
C GLY A 191 -0.67 14.72 13.71
N PHE A 192 -1.20 13.52 13.50
CA PHE A 192 -0.50 12.48 12.74
C PHE A 192 -0.33 12.83 11.26
N GLY A 193 -1.24 13.61 10.67
CA GLY A 193 -1.16 14.05 9.27
C GLY A 193 0.02 14.98 9.02
N THR A 194 0.30 15.91 9.95
CA THR A 194 1.50 16.76 9.86
C THR A 194 2.78 15.93 9.99
N ILE A 195 2.80 14.94 10.88
CA ILE A 195 3.93 13.99 11.02
C ILE A 195 4.12 13.19 9.72
N LEU A 196 3.04 12.72 9.10
CA LEU A 196 3.09 11.96 7.84
C LEU A 196 3.73 12.79 6.73
N VAL A 197 3.23 14.01 6.54
CA VAL A 197 3.76 14.95 5.55
C VAL A 197 5.24 15.23 5.83
N GLY A 198 5.59 15.50 7.08
CA GLY A 198 6.99 15.72 7.49
C GLY A 198 7.90 14.54 7.14
N LEU A 199 7.50 13.32 7.47
CA LEU A 199 8.29 12.12 7.16
C LEU A 199 8.46 11.88 5.66
N LEU A 200 7.40 12.11 4.87
CA LEU A 200 7.43 11.95 3.42
C LEU A 200 8.30 13.02 2.72
N ILE A 201 8.46 14.20 3.34
CA ILE A 201 9.39 15.24 2.87
C ILE A 201 10.84 14.87 3.25
N VAL A 202 11.08 14.40 4.48
CA VAL A 202 12.43 14.06 4.97
C VAL A 202 13.01 12.82 4.27
N ARG A 203 12.18 11.87 3.86
CA ARG A 203 12.58 10.63 3.16
C ARG A 203 12.05 10.59 1.72
N PRO A 204 12.53 11.47 0.83
CA PRO A 204 11.94 11.65 -0.51
C PRO A 204 12.13 10.45 -1.44
N HIS A 205 13.26 9.75 -1.33
CA HIS A 205 13.65 8.66 -2.24
C HIS A 205 12.62 7.52 -2.30
N ASN A 206 12.09 7.11 -1.15
CA ASN A 206 11.14 5.99 -1.09
C ASN A 206 9.83 6.33 -1.82
N LEU A 207 9.36 7.57 -1.68
CA LEU A 207 8.14 8.04 -2.32
C LEU A 207 8.37 8.26 -3.82
N SER A 208 9.54 8.77 -4.23
CA SER A 208 9.85 8.92 -5.66
C SER A 208 9.90 7.58 -6.39
N ASP A 209 10.47 6.54 -5.75
CA ASP A 209 10.49 5.18 -6.31
C ASP A 209 9.07 4.61 -6.44
N PHE A 210 8.22 4.86 -5.43
CA PHE A 210 6.82 4.48 -5.48
C PHE A 210 6.05 5.19 -6.59
N ILE A 211 6.27 6.50 -6.79
CA ILE A 211 5.64 7.29 -7.87
C ILE A 211 6.11 6.80 -9.25
N ALA A 212 7.40 6.47 -9.39
CA ALA A 212 7.96 5.95 -10.64
C ALA A 212 7.40 4.56 -10.99
N ASN A 213 6.98 3.78 -9.99
CA ASN A 213 6.44 2.45 -10.18
C ASN A 213 4.99 2.46 -10.75
N LYS A 214 4.86 2.06 -12.03
CA LYS A 214 3.59 1.98 -12.77
C LYS A 214 2.84 0.65 -12.62
N THR A 215 3.12 -0.12 -11.56
CA THR A 215 2.40 -1.38 -11.30
C THR A 215 0.89 -1.16 -11.21
N PRO A 216 0.06 -1.96 -11.92
CA PRO A 216 -1.39 -1.83 -11.86
C PRO A 216 -1.92 -2.20 -10.47
N ILE A 217 -2.98 -1.53 -10.02
CA ILE A 217 -3.60 -1.76 -8.71
C ILE A 217 -3.97 -3.24 -8.47
N ILE A 218 -4.38 -3.97 -9.52
CA ILE A 218 -4.76 -5.38 -9.42
C ILE A 218 -3.62 -6.26 -8.87
N HIS A 219 -2.35 -5.89 -9.09
CA HIS A 219 -1.19 -6.66 -8.64
C HIS A 219 -0.95 -6.53 -7.12
N TYR A 220 -1.48 -5.47 -6.51
CA TYR A 220 -1.46 -5.27 -5.06
C TYR A 220 -2.47 -6.17 -4.35
N LEU A 221 -3.58 -6.52 -5.04
CA LEU A 221 -4.61 -7.41 -4.54
C LEU A 221 -4.30 -8.88 -4.85
N PHE A 222 -3.92 -9.16 -6.09
CA PHE A 222 -3.71 -10.50 -6.60
C PHE A 222 -2.30 -10.66 -7.19
N PRO A 223 -1.55 -11.72 -6.84
CA PRO A 223 -0.30 -12.00 -7.53
C PRO A 223 -0.55 -12.29 -9.01
N PRO A 224 0.30 -11.80 -9.93
CA PRO A 224 0.19 -12.15 -11.34
C PRO A 224 0.35 -13.66 -11.53
N ARG A 225 -0.40 -14.24 -12.48
CA ARG A 225 -0.25 -15.65 -12.84
C ARG A 225 1.14 -15.89 -13.42
N ARG A 226 1.76 -17.03 -13.12
CA ARG A 226 3.11 -17.40 -13.61
C ARG A 226 3.26 -17.20 -15.12
N ALA A 227 2.29 -17.66 -15.90
CA ALA A 227 2.29 -17.49 -17.36
C ALA A 227 2.29 -16.02 -17.82
N ALA A 228 1.72 -15.10 -17.03
CA ALA A 228 1.76 -13.67 -17.35
C ALA A 228 3.14 -13.07 -17.06
N LEU A 229 3.80 -13.52 -15.98
CA LEU A 229 5.19 -13.16 -15.67
C LEU A 229 6.15 -13.70 -16.74
N GLU A 230 5.99 -14.96 -17.16
CA GLU A 230 6.80 -15.57 -18.22
C GLU A 230 6.68 -14.80 -19.54
N ARG A 231 5.46 -14.38 -19.91
CA ARG A 231 5.27 -13.53 -21.11
C ARG A 231 5.91 -12.16 -20.97
N GLN A 232 5.81 -11.53 -19.80
CA GLN A 232 6.44 -10.23 -19.56
C GLN A 232 7.97 -10.33 -19.60
N LEU A 233 8.52 -11.42 -19.04
CA LEU A 233 9.95 -11.71 -19.09
C LEU A 233 10.40 -11.91 -20.54
N ALA A 234 9.73 -12.79 -21.29
CA ALA A 234 10.05 -13.06 -22.68
C ALA A 234 9.94 -11.79 -23.56
N GLN A 235 8.94 -10.94 -23.33
CA GLN A 235 8.82 -9.65 -24.03
C GLN A 235 9.89 -8.64 -23.63
N ALA A 236 10.36 -8.67 -22.39
CA ALA A 236 11.44 -7.81 -21.93
C ALA A 236 12.79 -8.28 -22.50
N GLU A 237 13.03 -9.60 -22.54
CA GLU A 237 14.18 -10.22 -23.19
C GLU A 237 14.22 -9.87 -24.67
N GLU A 238 13.11 -10.06 -25.40
CA GLU A 238 13.04 -9.70 -26.83
C GLU A 238 13.35 -8.21 -27.08
N LYS A 239 12.94 -7.32 -26.17
CA LYS A 239 13.26 -5.88 -26.26
C LYS A 239 14.73 -5.59 -25.96
N ILE A 240 15.33 -6.30 -25.00
CA ILE A 240 16.75 -6.17 -24.70
C ILE A 240 17.57 -6.67 -25.89
N ASP A 241 17.22 -7.82 -26.45
CA ASP A 241 17.88 -8.38 -27.64
C ASP A 241 17.82 -7.38 -28.82
N LYS A 242 16.65 -6.77 -29.06
CA LYS A 242 16.49 -5.71 -30.07
C LYS A 242 17.31 -4.46 -29.78
N LEU A 243 17.51 -4.10 -28.51
CA LEU A 243 18.34 -2.95 -28.13
C LEU A 243 19.83 -3.26 -28.28
N GLU A 244 20.26 -4.48 -27.99
CA GLU A 244 21.64 -4.93 -28.23
C GLU A 244 21.97 -4.93 -29.72
N GLU A 245 21.02 -5.29 -30.60
CA GLU A 245 21.19 -5.25 -32.05
C GLU A 245 21.44 -3.84 -32.62
N ILE A 246 21.01 -2.80 -31.90
CA ILE A 246 21.13 -1.38 -32.30
C ILE A 246 22.50 -0.79 -31.92
N VAL A 247 23.24 -1.42 -30.99
CA VAL A 247 24.55 -0.90 -30.57
C VAL A 247 25.61 -1.34 -31.60
N PRO A 248 26.31 -0.40 -32.28
CA PRO A 248 27.37 -0.75 -33.23
C PRO A 248 28.60 -1.28 -32.52
N ILE A 249 28.63 -2.57 -32.21
CA ILE A 249 29.83 -3.19 -31.63
C ILE A 249 30.55 -3.93 -32.75
N CYS A 250 31.85 -3.65 -32.93
CA CYS A 250 32.66 -4.40 -33.88
C CYS A 250 32.88 -5.84 -33.40
N ALA A 251 32.49 -6.83 -34.21
CA ALA A 251 32.64 -8.27 -33.91
C ALA A 251 34.10 -8.76 -33.73
N LYS A 252 35.11 -7.97 -34.10
CA LYS A 252 36.54 -8.33 -33.97
C LYS A 252 37.21 -7.67 -32.76
N CYS A 253 36.94 -6.40 -32.49
CA CYS A 253 37.65 -5.64 -31.44
C CYS A 253 36.75 -5.19 -30.28
N ASN A 254 35.44 -5.45 -30.34
CA ASN A 254 34.42 -5.04 -29.37
C ASN A 254 34.37 -3.53 -29.06
N LYS A 255 34.96 -2.69 -29.92
CA LYS A 255 34.83 -1.23 -29.83
C LYS A 255 33.51 -0.79 -30.45
N ILE A 256 32.94 0.28 -29.89
CA ILE A 256 31.81 1.00 -30.49
C ILE A 256 32.30 1.62 -31.81
N ARG A 257 31.58 1.38 -32.90
CA ARG A 257 31.93 1.97 -34.21
C ARG A 257 31.51 3.43 -34.25
N ASP A 258 32.35 4.25 -34.86
CA ASP A 258 32.10 5.67 -35.11
C ASP A 258 32.29 5.99 -36.60
N ASP A 259 31.56 5.26 -37.46
CA ASP A 259 31.54 5.51 -38.90
C ASP A 259 30.22 6.18 -39.33
N GLU A 260 30.31 7.26 -40.11
CA GLU A 260 29.16 8.05 -40.56
C GLU A 260 28.10 7.21 -41.28
N GLU A 261 28.52 6.17 -42.01
CA GLU A 261 27.61 5.28 -42.74
C GLU A 261 26.73 4.44 -41.80
N TYR A 262 27.25 4.09 -40.61
CA TYR A 262 26.47 3.41 -39.58
C TYR A 262 25.46 4.35 -38.93
N TRP A 263 25.87 5.58 -38.59
CA TRP A 263 24.95 6.60 -38.05
C TRP A 263 23.80 6.92 -39.02
N ASN A 264 24.07 6.96 -40.32
CA ASN A 264 23.04 7.11 -41.35
C ASN A 264 22.08 5.90 -41.41
N GLN A 265 22.54 4.68 -41.13
CA GLN A 265 21.68 3.50 -40.99
C GLN A 265 20.80 3.56 -39.74
N LEU A 266 21.36 4.00 -38.62
CA LEU A 266 20.63 4.23 -37.38
C LEU A 266 19.52 5.28 -37.54
N GLU A 267 19.79 6.39 -38.23
CA GLU A 267 18.79 7.43 -38.44
C GLU A 267 17.61 6.91 -39.27
N ARG A 268 17.86 6.05 -40.26
CA ARG A 268 16.78 5.37 -41.02
C ARG A 268 15.93 4.45 -40.14
N VAL A 269 16.55 3.73 -39.23
CA VAL A 269 15.86 2.83 -38.28
C VAL A 269 15.07 3.63 -37.25
N ARG A 270 15.63 4.74 -36.76
CA ARG A 270 14.92 5.70 -35.92
C ARG A 270 13.68 6.27 -36.64
N GLN A 271 13.83 6.64 -37.91
CA GLN A 271 12.73 7.16 -38.73
C GLN A 271 11.62 6.11 -38.90
N SER A 272 11.97 4.85 -39.15
CA SER A 272 11.00 3.76 -39.33
C SER A 272 10.26 3.40 -38.03
N PHE A 273 10.95 3.49 -36.88
CA PHE A 273 10.32 3.38 -35.56
C PHE A 273 9.31 4.50 -35.28
N ILE A 274 9.56 5.72 -35.79
CA ILE A 274 8.64 6.86 -35.64
C ILE A 274 7.42 6.71 -36.59
N SER A 275 7.61 6.13 -37.78
CA SER A 275 6.53 5.94 -38.76
C SER A 275 5.73 4.64 -38.57
N GLY A 276 6.19 3.71 -37.74
CA GLY A 276 5.49 2.46 -37.40
C GLY A 276 5.81 1.27 -38.29
N ASP A 277 6.77 1.39 -39.20
CA ASP A 277 7.21 0.30 -40.09
C ASP A 277 8.37 -0.46 -39.42
N GLN A 278 8.08 -1.67 -38.94
CA GLN A 278 9.05 -2.56 -38.30
C GLN A 278 9.57 -3.60 -39.31
N GLU A 279 10.56 -3.25 -40.12
CA GLU A 279 11.26 -4.26 -40.91
C GLU A 279 12.66 -3.79 -41.36
N LEU A 280 13.62 -3.79 -40.44
CA LEU A 280 15.05 -3.71 -40.78
C LEU A 280 15.85 -4.60 -39.81
N SER A 281 16.44 -5.67 -40.33
CA SER A 281 17.38 -6.54 -39.61
C SER A 281 18.80 -6.00 -39.73
N TYR A 282 19.54 -5.90 -38.62
CA TYR A 282 20.95 -5.53 -38.64
C TYR A 282 21.82 -6.77 -38.88
N SER A 283 22.93 -6.58 -39.60
CA SER A 283 23.98 -7.60 -39.71
C SER A 283 25.23 -7.08 -39.01
N ASN A 284 25.78 -7.88 -38.09
CA ASN A 284 27.03 -7.58 -37.39
C ASN A 284 28.18 -7.45 -38.40
N LYS A 285 28.63 -6.22 -38.63
CA LYS A 285 29.72 -5.88 -39.55
C LYS A 285 30.96 -5.43 -38.77
N TYR A 286 32.15 -5.71 -39.32
CA TYR A 286 33.42 -5.23 -38.78
C TYR A 286 33.55 -3.70 -38.88
N CYS A 287 34.31 -3.05 -37.99
CA CYS A 287 34.68 -1.63 -38.16
C CYS A 287 35.70 -1.47 -39.30
N LEU A 288 35.85 -0.26 -39.85
CA LEU A 288 36.80 0.01 -40.95
C LEU A 288 38.22 -0.52 -40.65
N GLU A 289 38.76 -0.24 -39.46
CA GLU A 289 40.09 -0.71 -39.04
C GLU A 289 40.21 -2.25 -39.10
N CYS A 290 39.13 -2.94 -38.73
CA CYS A 290 39.07 -4.40 -38.69
C CYS A 290 38.81 -5.03 -40.05
N SER A 291 38.07 -4.37 -40.94
CA SER A 291 37.85 -4.84 -42.30
C SER A 291 39.10 -4.70 -43.16
N GLU A 292 39.84 -3.60 -43.03
CA GLU A 292 41.07 -3.35 -43.78
C GLU A 292 42.18 -4.35 -43.43
N THR A 293 42.21 -4.84 -42.19
CA THR A 293 43.13 -5.90 -41.75
C THR A 293 42.76 -7.31 -42.22
N MET A 294 41.62 -7.50 -42.90
CA MET A 294 41.23 -8.79 -43.49
C MET A 294 41.47 -8.86 -45.00
N THR A 295 41.86 -7.75 -45.64
CA THR A 295 42.10 -7.66 -47.09
C THR A 295 43.58 -7.72 -47.50
N ASN A 296 44.48 -8.05 -46.56
CA ASN A 296 45.91 -8.36 -46.81
C ASN A 296 46.23 -9.76 -46.30
#